data_AF-A0A6P4C6X8-F1
#
_entry.id   AF-A0A6P4C6X8-F1
#
_cell.length_a   1.000
_cell.length_b   1.000
_cell.length_c   1.000
_cell.angle_alpha   90.00
_cell.angle_beta   90.00
_cell.angle_gamma   90.00
#
_symmetry.space_group_name_H-M   'P 1'
#
loop_
_entity.id
_entity.type
_entity.pdbx_description
1 polymer ?
#
loop_
_entity_poly.entity_id
_entity_poly.type
_entity_poly.pdbx_seq_one_letter_code
_entity_poly.pdbx_strand_id
1 'polypeptide(L)'
;MASNQSFVPEIGPDGLPREASVISYTEKIIEEEQLQLHRYIQENYSKIRDVERELANLTMEMKLTAGPKKAALELLRKKIETQTEKIRMAKLKEEQARKVWEAASKVVKDEEALKQKLCDDLSNLVQESSNSQFSRLEELKRRLEALNPNRASTNSHHDGKSASSSQDGSTRDGSSASNARESGGSAESIPDQGNGQKVGSHHQSPNEGEGRTKKKVNFHIKGKGIGAVSKGRSSAPGWTGAGFDVDGRT
;
A
#
# COMPACT_ATOMS: atom_id res chain seq x y z
N MET A 1 -65.23 -36.21 -9.12
CA MET A 1 -65.73 -37.55 -9.51
C MET A 1 -67.18 -37.36 -9.89
N ALA A 2 -67.56 -37.69 -11.13
CA ALA A 2 -68.95 -37.65 -11.56
C ALA A 2 -69.65 -38.97 -11.17
N SER A 3 -70.89 -38.88 -10.70
CA SER A 3 -71.72 -40.06 -10.40
C SER A 3 -72.39 -40.55 -11.68
N ASN A 4 -71.90 -41.66 -12.24
CA ASN A 4 -72.52 -42.27 -13.42
C ASN A 4 -73.96 -42.70 -13.09
N GLN A 5 -74.93 -42.03 -13.72
CA GLN A 5 -76.35 -42.31 -13.54
C GLN A 5 -76.72 -43.56 -14.36
N SER A 6 -77.39 -44.53 -13.74
CA SER A 6 -77.61 -45.85 -14.34
C SER A 6 -78.67 -45.80 -15.46
N PHE A 7 -78.23 -45.97 -16.71
CA PHE A 7 -79.11 -45.99 -17.87
C PHE A 7 -79.93 -47.28 -17.95
N VAL A 8 -81.22 -47.16 -17.60
CA VAL A 8 -82.27 -48.10 -18.04
C VAL A 8 -82.95 -47.44 -19.24
N PRO A 9 -82.94 -48.04 -20.44
CA PRO A 9 -83.66 -47.49 -21.59
C PRO A 9 -85.15 -47.40 -21.30
N GLU A 10 -85.75 -46.22 -21.52
CA GLU A 10 -87.21 -46.11 -21.59
C GLU A 10 -87.67 -46.87 -22.84
N ILE A 11 -88.58 -47.84 -22.68
CA ILE A 11 -89.12 -48.64 -23.78
C ILE A 11 -90.45 -48.03 -24.20
N GLY A 12 -90.63 -47.79 -25.50
CA GLY A 12 -91.87 -47.25 -26.05
C GLY A 12 -93.04 -48.24 -25.98
N PRO A 13 -94.29 -47.78 -26.18
CA PRO A 13 -95.47 -48.65 -26.25
C PRO A 13 -95.46 -49.61 -27.47
N ASP A 14 -94.50 -49.44 -28.37
CA ASP A 14 -94.15 -50.28 -29.51
C ASP A 14 -93.10 -51.36 -29.18
N GLY A 15 -92.52 -51.34 -27.97
CA GLY A 15 -91.49 -52.28 -27.53
C GLY A 15 -90.06 -51.92 -27.94
N LEU A 16 -89.84 -50.75 -28.56
CA LEU A 16 -88.51 -50.29 -28.97
C LEU A 16 -87.82 -49.45 -27.90
N PRO A 17 -86.48 -49.54 -27.73
CA PRO A 17 -85.74 -48.66 -26.82
C PRO A 17 -85.72 -47.22 -27.36
N ARG A 18 -86.03 -46.25 -26.50
CA ARG A 18 -86.20 -44.83 -26.88
C ARG A 18 -84.87 -44.07 -26.91
N GLU A 19 -83.98 -44.50 -27.79
CA GLU A 19 -82.56 -44.11 -27.86
C GLU A 19 -82.30 -42.59 -27.88
N ALA A 20 -83.20 -41.79 -28.47
CA ALA A 20 -83.07 -40.34 -28.60
C ALA A 20 -82.80 -39.59 -27.27
N SER A 21 -83.31 -40.08 -26.15
CA SER A 21 -83.05 -39.50 -24.82
C SER A 21 -81.59 -39.73 -24.36
N VAL A 22 -81.03 -40.90 -24.65
CA VAL A 22 -79.64 -41.23 -24.32
C VAL A 22 -78.69 -40.48 -25.25
N ILE A 23 -78.99 -40.47 -26.56
CA ILE A 23 -78.19 -39.78 -27.59
C ILE A 23 -78.06 -38.29 -27.24
N SER A 24 -79.16 -37.58 -27.03
CA SER A 24 -79.13 -36.14 -26.70
C SER A 24 -78.41 -35.81 -25.37
N TYR A 25 -78.47 -36.71 -24.38
CA TYR A 25 -77.68 -36.56 -23.16
C TYR A 25 -76.18 -36.74 -23.41
N THR A 26 -75.78 -37.75 -24.21
CA THR A 26 -74.36 -37.95 -24.57
C THR A 26 -73.80 -36.84 -25.44
N GLU A 27 -74.61 -36.32 -26.38
CA GLU A 27 -74.27 -35.17 -27.23
C GLU A 27 -74.00 -33.93 -26.37
N LYS A 28 -74.86 -33.64 -25.38
CA LYS A 28 -74.66 -32.56 -24.43
C LYS A 28 -73.37 -32.71 -23.59
N ILE A 29 -73.02 -33.92 -23.13
CA ILE A 29 -71.74 -34.14 -22.43
C ILE A 29 -70.56 -33.83 -23.36
N ILE A 30 -70.62 -34.26 -24.62
CA ILE A 30 -69.57 -34.00 -25.60
C ILE A 30 -69.45 -32.49 -25.85
N GLU A 31 -70.55 -31.73 -25.96
CA GLU A 31 -70.51 -30.26 -26.06
C GLU A 31 -69.86 -29.60 -24.83
N GLU A 32 -70.23 -30.03 -23.61
CA GLU A 32 -69.67 -29.49 -22.37
C GLU A 32 -68.15 -29.79 -22.25
N GLU A 33 -67.70 -31.00 -22.63
CA GLU A 33 -66.28 -31.38 -22.66
C GLU A 33 -65.49 -30.63 -23.75
N GLN A 34 -66.04 -30.49 -24.96
CA GLN A 34 -65.40 -29.71 -26.04
C GLN A 34 -65.24 -28.24 -25.66
N LEU A 35 -66.24 -27.64 -25.00
CA LEU A 35 -66.20 -26.25 -24.55
C LEU A 35 -65.26 -26.06 -23.34
N GLN A 36 -65.10 -27.08 -22.49
CA GLN A 36 -64.05 -27.11 -21.48
C GLN A 36 -62.64 -27.24 -22.09
N LEU A 37 -62.45 -28.12 -23.07
CA LEU A 37 -61.18 -28.32 -23.78
C LEU A 37 -60.77 -27.05 -24.53
N HIS A 38 -61.69 -26.39 -25.22
CA HIS A 38 -61.42 -25.14 -25.93
C HIS A 38 -60.99 -24.01 -24.98
N ARG A 39 -61.61 -23.90 -23.78
CA ARG A 39 -61.15 -22.98 -22.72
C ARG A 39 -59.75 -23.33 -22.22
N TYR A 40 -59.48 -24.60 -21.94
CA TYR A 40 -58.16 -25.04 -21.47
C TYR A 40 -57.06 -24.74 -22.50
N ILE A 41 -57.33 -25.01 -23.78
CA ILE A 41 -56.42 -24.69 -24.90
C ILE A 41 -56.18 -23.18 -24.99
N GLN A 42 -57.24 -22.37 -24.96
CA GLN A 42 -57.15 -20.91 -24.99
C GLN A 42 -56.36 -20.34 -23.81
N GLU A 43 -56.56 -20.87 -22.60
CA GLU A 43 -55.85 -20.46 -21.38
C GLU A 43 -54.35 -20.80 -21.46
N ASN A 44 -54.00 -22.00 -21.94
CA ASN A 44 -52.60 -22.39 -22.16
C ASN A 44 -51.93 -21.53 -23.24
N TYR A 45 -52.60 -21.25 -24.36
CA TYR A 45 -52.09 -20.31 -25.37
C TYR A 45 -52.06 -18.85 -24.91
N SER A 46 -52.76 -18.46 -23.84
CA SER A 46 -52.47 -17.18 -23.15
C SER A 46 -51.16 -17.30 -22.36
N LYS A 47 -51.10 -18.25 -21.42
CA LYS A 47 -49.95 -18.45 -20.52
C LYS A 47 -48.62 -18.56 -21.26
N ILE A 48 -48.59 -19.27 -22.40
CA ILE A 48 -47.40 -19.36 -23.27
C ILE A 48 -46.98 -17.97 -23.77
N ARG A 49 -47.90 -17.19 -24.34
CA ARG A 49 -47.64 -15.81 -24.82
C ARG A 49 -47.32 -14.83 -23.69
N ASP A 50 -47.81 -15.09 -22.48
CA ASP A 50 -47.49 -14.30 -21.29
C ASP A 50 -46.02 -14.54 -20.88
N VAL A 51 -45.61 -15.82 -20.77
CA VAL A 51 -44.21 -16.21 -20.51
C VAL A 51 -43.25 -15.79 -21.63
N GLU A 52 -43.64 -15.88 -22.91
CA GLU A 52 -42.85 -15.39 -24.04
C GLU A 52 -42.57 -13.88 -23.94
N ARG A 53 -43.56 -13.08 -23.51
CA ARG A 53 -43.40 -11.64 -23.27
C ARG A 53 -42.48 -11.35 -22.09
N GLU A 54 -42.59 -12.10 -21.00
CA GLU A 54 -41.69 -11.97 -19.84
C GLU A 54 -40.25 -12.33 -20.19
N LEU A 55 -40.02 -13.43 -20.91
CA LEU A 55 -38.69 -13.84 -21.38
C LEU A 55 -38.07 -12.82 -22.35
N ALA A 56 -38.87 -12.23 -23.25
CA ALA A 56 -38.41 -11.16 -24.13
C ALA A 56 -38.02 -9.89 -23.34
N ASN A 57 -38.83 -9.51 -22.34
CA ASN A 57 -38.56 -8.36 -21.47
C ASN A 57 -37.30 -8.57 -20.62
N LEU A 58 -37.17 -9.72 -19.95
CA LEU A 58 -36.00 -10.07 -19.14
C LEU A 58 -34.71 -10.13 -19.99
N THR A 59 -34.81 -10.63 -21.22
CA THR A 59 -33.71 -10.62 -22.20
C THR A 59 -33.30 -9.20 -22.60
N MET A 60 -34.25 -8.27 -22.72
CA MET A 60 -33.97 -6.85 -22.97
C MET A 60 -33.31 -6.19 -21.76
N GLU A 61 -33.83 -6.41 -20.55
CA GLU A 61 -33.27 -5.86 -19.31
C GLU A 61 -31.83 -6.34 -19.08
N MET A 62 -31.55 -7.63 -19.29
CA MET A 62 -30.19 -8.18 -19.21
C MET A 62 -29.24 -7.50 -20.20
N LYS A 63 -29.69 -7.20 -21.44
CA LYS A 63 -28.86 -6.48 -22.43
C LYS A 63 -28.59 -5.03 -22.02
N LEU A 64 -29.59 -4.33 -21.49
CA LEU A 64 -29.48 -2.93 -21.04
C LEU A 64 -28.57 -2.79 -19.80
N THR A 65 -28.70 -3.70 -18.84
CA THR A 65 -27.92 -3.69 -17.58
C THR A 65 -26.49 -4.19 -17.75
N ALA A 66 -26.24 -5.13 -18.67
CA ALA A 66 -24.90 -5.68 -18.89
C ALA A 66 -23.88 -4.64 -19.40
N GLY A 67 -24.31 -3.69 -20.24
CA GLY A 67 -23.42 -2.69 -20.85
C GLY A 67 -22.65 -1.83 -19.84
N PRO A 68 -23.35 -1.03 -18.99
CA PRO A 68 -22.70 -0.21 -17.97
C PRO A 68 -21.87 -1.02 -16.97
N LYS A 69 -22.37 -2.18 -16.55
CA LYS A 69 -21.68 -3.09 -15.61
C LYS A 69 -20.36 -3.62 -16.19
N LYS A 70 -20.37 -4.05 -17.47
CA LYS A 70 -19.16 -4.50 -18.17
C LYS A 70 -18.15 -3.37 -18.33
N ALA A 71 -18.58 -2.19 -18.77
CA ALA A 71 -17.70 -1.04 -18.94
C ALA A 71 -17.01 -0.61 -17.63
N ALA A 72 -17.73 -0.64 -16.51
CA ALA A 72 -17.15 -0.38 -15.18
C ALA A 72 -16.09 -1.42 -14.77
N LEU A 73 -16.36 -2.71 -14.98
CA LEU A 73 -15.41 -3.80 -14.69
C LEU A 73 -14.15 -3.71 -15.58
N GLU A 74 -14.32 -3.37 -16.86
CA GLU A 74 -13.21 -3.23 -17.81
C GLU A 74 -12.33 -2.01 -17.50
N LEU A 75 -12.94 -0.89 -17.08
CA LEU A 75 -12.22 0.27 -16.55
C LEU A 75 -11.44 -0.05 -15.27
N LEU A 76 -12.02 -0.83 -14.36
CA LEU A 76 -11.33 -1.28 -13.14
C LEU A 76 -10.14 -2.21 -13.47
N ARG A 77 -10.33 -3.17 -14.37
CA ARG A 77 -9.24 -4.05 -14.86
C ARG A 77 -8.08 -3.23 -15.43
N LYS A 78 -8.35 -2.27 -16.32
CA LYS A 78 -7.33 -1.40 -16.93
C LYS A 78 -6.64 -0.50 -15.89
N LYS A 79 -7.37 -0.02 -14.87
CA LYS A 79 -6.79 0.71 -13.73
C LYS A 79 -5.83 -0.18 -12.93
N ILE A 80 -6.22 -1.42 -12.60
CA ILE A 80 -5.38 -2.38 -11.88
C ILE A 80 -4.08 -2.65 -12.66
N GLU A 81 -4.19 -3.00 -13.94
CA GLU A 81 -3.06 -3.25 -14.85
C GLU A 81 -2.08 -2.06 -14.90
N THR A 82 -2.61 -0.83 -15.04
CA THR A 82 -1.82 0.41 -15.03
C THR A 82 -1.10 0.63 -13.68
N GLN A 83 -1.71 0.27 -12.55
CA GLN A 83 -1.10 0.41 -11.23
C GLN A 83 -0.06 -0.70 -10.96
N THR A 84 -0.30 -1.93 -11.40
CA THR A 84 0.67 -3.03 -11.33
C THR A 84 1.97 -2.66 -12.06
N GLU A 85 1.87 -2.08 -13.26
CA GLU A 85 3.05 -1.64 -14.01
C GLU A 85 3.78 -0.46 -13.34
N LYS A 86 3.03 0.49 -12.74
CA LYS A 86 3.63 1.55 -11.91
C LYS A 86 4.37 0.98 -10.69
N ILE A 87 3.80 -0.02 -10.02
CA ILE A 87 4.43 -0.72 -8.89
C ILE A 87 5.71 -1.44 -9.35
N ARG A 88 5.69 -2.11 -10.52
CA ARG A 88 6.88 -2.75 -11.11
C ARG A 88 8.00 -1.74 -11.35
N MET A 89 7.68 -0.59 -11.96
CA MET A 89 8.65 0.48 -12.21
C MET A 89 9.12 1.20 -10.93
N ALA A 90 8.27 1.30 -9.90
CA ALA A 90 8.67 1.81 -8.59
C ALA A 90 9.66 0.86 -7.89
N LYS A 91 9.36 -0.45 -7.84
CA LYS A 91 10.25 -1.47 -7.26
C LYS A 91 11.61 -1.52 -7.94
N LEU A 92 11.67 -1.37 -9.27
CA LEU A 92 12.96 -1.32 -9.99
C LEU A 92 13.83 -0.11 -9.57
N LYS A 93 13.20 1.03 -9.27
CA LYS A 93 13.89 2.22 -8.75
C LYS A 93 14.30 2.07 -7.29
N GLU A 94 13.43 1.46 -6.46
CA GLU A 94 13.72 1.11 -5.07
C GLU A 94 14.95 0.20 -4.98
N GLU A 95 14.99 -0.85 -5.81
CA GLU A 95 16.10 -1.80 -5.92
C GLU A 95 17.42 -1.11 -6.30
N GLN A 96 17.38 -0.18 -7.26
CA GLN A 96 18.56 0.57 -7.66
C GLN A 96 19.02 1.56 -6.58
N ALA A 97 18.08 2.21 -5.88
CA ALA A 97 18.40 3.08 -4.75
C ALA A 97 19.01 2.31 -3.57
N ARG A 98 18.51 1.09 -3.29
CA ARG A 98 19.04 0.22 -2.23
C ARG A 98 20.50 -0.15 -2.50
N LYS A 99 20.84 -0.55 -3.73
CA LYS A 99 22.23 -0.87 -4.14
C LYS A 99 23.19 0.31 -3.99
N VAL A 100 22.74 1.52 -4.33
CA VAL A 100 23.55 2.75 -4.13
C VAL A 100 23.74 3.05 -2.64
N TRP A 101 22.69 2.88 -1.82
CA TRP A 101 22.77 3.04 -0.37
C TRP A 101 23.65 1.98 0.30
N GLU A 102 23.57 0.71 -0.12
CA GLU A 102 24.43 -0.38 0.36
C GLU A 102 25.91 -0.10 0.04
N ALA A 103 26.22 0.33 -1.17
CA ALA A 103 27.58 0.72 -1.56
C ALA A 103 28.10 1.90 -0.73
N ALA A 104 27.30 2.95 -0.56
CA ALA A 104 27.66 4.11 0.27
C ALA A 104 27.83 3.72 1.75
N SER A 105 26.96 2.86 2.30
CA SER A 105 27.07 2.34 3.67
C SER A 105 28.33 1.49 3.87
N LYS A 106 28.78 0.76 2.84
CA LYS A 106 30.05 0.03 2.89
C LYS A 106 31.24 1.00 2.97
N VAL A 107 31.28 2.02 2.12
CA VAL A 107 32.37 3.02 2.12
C VAL A 107 32.48 3.71 3.49
N VAL A 108 31.37 4.11 4.11
CA VAL A 108 31.38 4.69 5.46
C VAL A 108 32.01 3.73 6.48
N LYS A 109 31.65 2.45 6.46
CA LYS A 109 32.22 1.43 7.38
C LYS A 109 33.70 1.16 7.13
N ASP A 110 34.12 1.14 5.86
CA ASP A 110 35.53 0.95 5.47
C ASP A 110 36.38 2.14 5.99
N GLU A 111 35.89 3.37 5.87
CA GLU A 111 36.53 4.60 6.40
C GLU A 111 36.50 4.65 7.94
N GLU A 112 35.41 4.24 8.59
CA GLU A 112 35.32 4.13 10.05
C GLU A 112 36.32 3.11 10.61
N ALA A 113 36.49 1.97 9.94
CA ALA A 113 37.48 0.96 10.30
C ALA A 113 38.93 1.45 10.07
N LEU A 114 39.19 2.16 8.96
CA LEU A 114 40.50 2.78 8.69
C LEU A 114 40.83 3.84 9.75
N LYS A 115 39.87 4.69 10.12
CA LYS A 115 40.01 5.68 11.19
C LYS A 115 40.33 5.00 12.53
N GLN A 116 39.62 3.92 12.89
CA GLN A 116 39.90 3.20 14.14
C GLN A 116 41.33 2.66 14.15
N LYS A 117 41.77 2.00 13.05
CA LYS A 117 43.15 1.53 12.92
C LYS A 117 44.17 2.65 13.11
N LEU A 118 43.93 3.84 12.54
CA LEU A 118 44.83 4.99 12.71
C LEU A 118 44.87 5.51 14.16
N CYS A 119 43.76 5.43 14.91
CA CYS A 119 43.77 5.70 16.35
C CYS A 119 44.60 4.67 17.12
N ASP A 120 44.47 3.39 16.76
CA ASP A 120 45.20 2.29 17.40
C ASP A 120 46.71 2.36 17.10
N ASP A 121 47.09 2.58 15.83
CA ASP A 121 48.48 2.79 15.40
C ASP A 121 49.12 4.00 16.10
N LEU A 122 48.38 5.11 16.29
CA LEU A 122 48.85 6.28 17.03
C LEU A 122 49.03 5.99 18.53
N SER A 123 48.09 5.26 19.14
CA SER A 123 48.16 4.84 20.54
C SER A 123 49.40 3.96 20.78
N ASN A 124 49.65 3.00 19.89
CA ASN A 124 50.83 2.14 19.93
C ASN A 124 52.12 2.97 19.81
N LEU A 125 52.21 3.90 18.85
CA LEU A 125 53.39 4.76 18.68
C LEU A 125 53.67 5.64 19.91
N VAL A 126 52.64 6.18 20.56
CA VAL A 126 52.78 6.94 21.81
C VAL A 126 53.28 6.05 22.95
N GLN A 127 52.74 4.83 23.09
CA GLN A 127 53.16 3.88 24.12
C GLN A 127 54.60 3.38 23.89
N GLU A 128 54.96 3.04 22.65
CA GLU A 128 56.32 2.61 22.27
C GLU A 128 57.34 3.72 22.48
N SER A 129 57.01 4.97 22.13
CA SER A 129 57.86 6.14 22.37
C SER A 129 58.05 6.38 23.88
N SER A 130 56.99 6.30 24.67
CA SER A 130 57.04 6.41 26.13
C SER A 130 57.92 5.30 26.75
N ASN A 131 57.67 4.05 26.38
CA ASN A 131 58.44 2.88 26.85
C ASN A 131 59.92 2.99 26.47
N SER A 132 60.24 3.48 25.28
CA SER A 132 61.60 3.67 24.79
C SER A 132 62.34 4.80 25.52
N GLN A 133 61.65 5.93 25.77
CA GLN A 133 62.18 7.03 26.57
C GLN A 133 62.43 6.60 28.02
N PHE A 134 61.47 5.89 28.63
CA PHE A 134 61.61 5.36 29.99
C PHE A 134 62.77 4.35 30.10
N SER A 135 62.89 3.42 29.16
CA SER A 135 63.98 2.44 29.12
C SER A 135 65.35 3.12 29.03
N ARG A 136 65.47 4.19 28.23
CA ARG A 136 66.69 5.00 28.10
C ARG A 136 67.00 5.79 29.38
N LEU A 137 65.98 6.30 30.09
CA LEU A 137 66.17 6.97 31.38
C LEU A 137 66.65 6.00 32.46
N GLU A 138 66.06 4.81 32.57
CA GLU A 138 66.52 3.75 33.50
C GLU A 138 67.91 3.18 33.11
N GLU A 139 68.32 3.25 31.85
CA GLU A 139 69.71 2.95 31.46
C GLU A 139 70.68 4.08 31.89
N LEU A 140 70.35 5.35 31.61
CA LEU A 140 71.17 6.50 32.01
C LEU A 140 71.33 6.59 33.54
N LYS A 141 70.26 6.32 34.28
CA LYS A 141 70.26 6.19 35.75
C LYS A 141 71.22 5.10 36.22
N ARG A 142 71.13 3.87 35.69
CA ARG A 142 72.06 2.78 36.04
C ARG A 142 73.52 3.10 35.68
N ARG A 143 73.76 3.81 34.57
CA ARG A 143 75.10 4.31 34.20
C ARG A 143 75.61 5.37 35.19
N LEU A 144 74.75 6.29 35.65
CA LEU A 144 75.09 7.29 36.66
C LEU A 144 75.33 6.69 38.05
N GLU A 145 74.56 5.67 38.44
CA GLU A 145 74.75 4.90 39.67
C GLU A 145 76.11 4.17 39.63
N ALA A 146 76.43 3.49 38.53
CA ALA A 146 77.72 2.80 38.34
C ALA A 146 78.93 3.74 38.34
N LEU A 147 78.77 5.00 37.90
CA LEU A 147 79.81 6.03 37.97
C LEU A 147 79.93 6.70 39.35
N ASN A 148 79.03 6.42 40.29
CA ASN A 148 79.06 6.92 41.67
C ASN A 148 79.13 5.79 42.72
N PRO A 149 80.11 4.86 42.64
CA PRO A 149 80.15 3.68 43.51
C PRO A 149 80.20 4.04 45.00
N ASN A 150 80.86 5.14 45.36
CA ASN A 150 80.97 5.59 46.75
C ASN A 150 79.63 6.04 47.38
N ARG A 151 78.56 6.26 46.60
CA ARG A 151 77.23 6.59 47.16
C ARG A 151 76.43 5.36 47.59
N ALA A 152 76.79 4.16 47.14
CA ALA A 152 76.13 2.91 47.55
C ALA A 152 76.36 2.56 49.04
N SER A 153 77.38 3.14 49.67
CA SER A 153 77.75 2.87 51.07
C SER A 153 77.40 4.00 52.05
N THR A 154 76.75 5.08 51.62
CA THR A 154 76.47 6.26 52.46
C THR A 154 74.99 6.66 52.45
N ASN A 155 74.11 5.69 52.74
CA ASN A 155 72.69 5.96 52.99
C ASN A 155 72.17 5.27 54.27
N SER A 156 73.08 4.82 55.14
CA SER A 156 72.84 4.48 56.54
C SER A 156 73.30 5.63 57.44
N HIS A 157 72.45 5.99 58.41
CA HIS A 157 72.62 7.11 59.36
C HIS A 157 72.70 8.53 58.77
N HIS A 158 71.56 9.23 58.83
CA HIS A 158 71.45 10.27 59.86
C HIS A 158 70.02 10.32 60.42
N ASP A 159 69.84 9.81 61.64
CA ASP A 159 68.74 10.23 62.52
C ASP A 159 69.25 11.43 63.35
N GLY A 160 68.40 12.39 63.70
CA GLY A 160 68.87 13.71 64.17
C GLY A 160 67.76 14.73 64.41
N LYS A 161 66.97 14.53 65.47
CA LYS A 161 65.89 15.43 65.90
C LYS A 161 66.30 16.90 66.08
N SER A 162 65.47 17.80 65.55
CA SER A 162 65.01 19.07 66.17
C SER A 162 63.72 19.48 65.45
N ALA A 163 62.56 19.67 66.08
CA ALA A 163 62.20 20.72 67.05
C ALA A 163 62.25 22.12 66.40
N SER A 164 61.19 22.96 66.41
CA SER A 164 59.87 22.87 67.05
C SER A 164 58.82 23.83 66.40
N SER A 165 57.67 24.08 67.07
CA SER A 165 56.48 24.88 66.66
C SER A 165 55.46 24.12 65.78
N SER A 166 54.22 23.83 66.19
CA SER A 166 53.11 24.67 66.75
C SER A 166 52.49 25.57 65.68
N GLN A 167 51.15 25.62 65.44
CA GLN A 167 49.95 25.22 66.22
C GLN A 167 48.84 24.63 65.27
N ASP A 168 47.98 23.69 65.70
CA ASP A 168 46.57 23.86 66.18
C ASP A 168 45.56 24.25 65.05
N GLY A 169 44.35 23.65 64.90
CA GLY A 169 43.59 22.80 65.83
C GLY A 169 42.55 21.84 65.22
N SER A 170 41.33 21.81 65.77
CA SER A 170 40.51 20.58 65.94
C SER A 170 39.16 20.50 65.17
N THR A 171 38.45 19.37 65.35
CA THR A 171 37.08 18.97 64.89
C THR A 171 36.94 18.56 63.40
N ARG A 172 36.24 17.49 62.98
CA ARG A 172 35.20 16.57 63.52
C ARG A 172 33.73 16.93 63.21
N ASP A 173 33.06 16.02 62.48
CA ASP A 173 31.61 15.72 62.33
C ASP A 173 30.57 16.88 62.36
N GLY A 174 29.78 17.09 61.30
CA GLY A 174 28.60 17.99 61.35
C GLY A 174 27.80 18.22 60.05
N SER A 175 26.65 17.54 59.91
CA SER A 175 25.75 17.50 58.75
C SER A 175 24.92 18.77 58.41
N SER A 176 24.40 18.79 57.18
CA SER A 176 23.03 19.22 56.76
C SER A 176 22.71 20.66 56.25
N ALA A 177 21.96 20.67 55.13
CA ALA A 177 20.91 21.64 54.73
C ALA A 177 21.35 23.09 54.35
N SER A 178 20.61 23.90 53.55
CA SER A 178 19.55 23.73 52.52
C SER A 178 19.20 25.13 51.94
N ASN A 179 18.48 25.42 50.84
CA ASN A 179 17.73 24.64 49.83
C ASN A 179 18.31 25.00 48.41
N ALA A 180 17.66 25.36 47.28
CA ALA A 180 16.26 25.51 46.85
C ALA A 180 16.10 25.55 45.30
N ARG A 181 14.92 25.12 44.81
CA ARG A 181 14.16 25.54 43.58
C ARG A 181 14.83 25.54 42.19
N GLU A 182 14.18 25.07 41.10
CA GLU A 182 12.92 24.31 40.92
C GLU A 182 12.86 23.68 39.50
N SER A 183 11.92 22.74 39.26
CA SER A 183 11.67 22.00 37.99
C SER A 183 12.80 21.03 37.54
N GLY A 184 12.57 19.75 37.21
CA GLY A 184 11.32 18.99 37.03
C GLY A 184 10.92 18.87 35.55
N GLY A 185 10.78 17.68 34.96
CA GLY A 185 11.09 16.33 35.44
C GLY A 185 10.65 15.25 34.44
N SER A 186 11.22 14.04 34.50
CA SER A 186 10.69 12.87 33.79
C SER A 186 11.26 11.55 34.34
N ALA A 187 10.35 10.66 34.75
CA ALA A 187 10.59 9.24 34.94
C ALA A 187 9.28 8.51 34.59
N GLU A 188 9.35 7.34 33.96
CA GLU A 188 9.12 6.05 34.64
C GLU A 188 9.43 4.89 33.66
N SER A 189 9.25 3.64 34.09
CA SER A 189 9.64 2.42 33.38
C SER A 189 8.46 1.55 32.90
N ILE A 190 8.73 0.79 31.82
CA ILE A 190 8.20 -0.55 31.43
C ILE A 190 7.54 -1.32 32.62
N PRO A 191 6.40 -2.07 32.47
CA PRO A 191 6.04 -2.96 31.33
C PRO A 191 4.55 -3.13 30.86
N ASP A 192 4.40 -3.60 29.59
CA ASP A 192 3.57 -4.73 29.05
C ASP A 192 2.01 -4.79 29.06
N GLN A 193 1.48 -5.57 28.08
CA GLN A 193 0.14 -6.15 27.84
C GLN A 193 -1.07 -5.28 27.41
N GLY A 194 -1.99 -5.89 26.63
CA GLY A 194 -3.37 -5.36 26.45
C GLY A 194 -4.09 -5.59 25.11
N ASN A 195 -4.36 -6.84 24.69
CA ASN A 195 -5.18 -7.16 23.50
C ASN A 195 -6.62 -6.59 23.55
N GLY A 196 -7.17 -6.05 22.45
CA GLY A 196 -8.57 -5.55 22.40
C GLY A 196 -9.11 -5.21 21.00
N GLN A 197 -10.34 -5.65 20.68
CA GLN A 197 -10.97 -5.60 19.35
C GLN A 197 -12.44 -5.15 19.41
N LYS A 198 -12.84 -4.12 18.61
CA LYS A 198 -14.18 -3.85 17.99
C LYS A 198 -14.15 -2.44 17.32
N VAL A 199 -14.61 -2.21 16.08
CA VAL A 199 -15.99 -2.23 15.52
C VAL A 199 -16.88 -1.08 16.03
N GLY A 200 -17.25 -0.16 15.12
CA GLY A 200 -18.19 0.96 15.30
C GLY A 200 -18.34 1.76 13.99
N SER A 201 -19.47 2.43 13.74
CA SER A 201 -19.77 3.05 12.42
C SER A 201 -20.76 4.23 12.49
N HIS A 202 -20.76 5.03 11.41
CA HIS A 202 -21.83 5.87 10.85
C HIS A 202 -22.08 7.33 11.33
N HIS A 203 -22.37 8.17 10.32
CA HIS A 203 -23.14 9.44 10.32
C HIS A 203 -22.54 10.69 11.02
N GLN A 204 -22.73 11.94 10.54
CA GLN A 204 -23.15 12.44 9.21
C GLN A 204 -22.63 13.89 8.96
N SER A 205 -23.03 14.47 7.81
CA SER A 205 -22.69 15.81 7.25
C SER A 205 -23.60 16.95 7.80
N PRO A 206 -23.64 18.22 7.28
CA PRO A 206 -22.93 18.84 6.14
C PRO A 206 -22.39 20.28 6.38
N ASN A 207 -21.94 20.95 5.30
CA ASN A 207 -22.06 22.40 5.15
C ASN A 207 -22.38 22.74 3.67
N GLU A 208 -23.11 23.82 3.42
CA GLU A 208 -23.64 24.21 2.10
C GLU A 208 -22.96 25.47 1.53
N GLY A 209 -23.19 25.75 0.24
CA GLY A 209 -22.61 26.89 -0.48
C GLY A 209 -23.10 27.01 -1.91
N GLU A 210 -24.41 27.24 -2.13
CA GLU A 210 -24.98 27.38 -3.47
C GLU A 210 -24.62 28.74 -4.12
N GLY A 211 -24.12 28.72 -5.36
CA GLY A 211 -23.80 29.91 -6.16
C GLY A 211 -24.02 29.69 -7.66
N ARG A 212 -25.23 29.99 -8.16
CA ARG A 212 -25.68 29.61 -9.52
C ARG A 212 -25.18 30.54 -10.63
N THR A 213 -24.97 29.99 -11.82
CA THR A 213 -25.54 30.52 -13.09
C THR A 213 -25.59 29.40 -14.15
N LYS A 214 -26.42 29.53 -15.20
CA LYS A 214 -26.71 28.44 -16.16
C LYS A 214 -26.96 28.94 -17.60
N LYS A 215 -26.76 28.03 -18.59
CA LYS A 215 -27.08 28.13 -20.04
C LYS A 215 -26.07 29.01 -20.82
N LYS A 216 -25.88 28.83 -22.15
CA LYS A 216 -26.72 28.18 -23.19
C LYS A 216 -25.87 27.45 -24.26
N VAL A 217 -26.49 26.62 -25.09
CA VAL A 217 -25.87 25.73 -26.10
C VAL A 217 -26.33 26.10 -27.52
N ASN A 218 -25.44 26.05 -28.53
CA ASN A 218 -25.70 25.35 -29.82
C ASN A 218 -24.42 25.13 -30.68
N PHE A 219 -24.51 24.22 -31.67
CA PHE A 219 -23.48 23.87 -32.66
C PHE A 219 -23.63 24.62 -34.00
N HIS A 220 -22.52 24.80 -34.72
CA HIS A 220 -22.47 24.90 -36.18
C HIS A 220 -21.38 23.97 -36.75
N ILE A 221 -21.52 23.57 -38.02
CA ILE A 221 -20.93 22.34 -38.58
C ILE A 221 -20.42 22.57 -40.03
N LYS A 222 -19.25 21.97 -40.35
CA LYS A 222 -18.77 21.54 -41.68
C LYS A 222 -18.37 22.62 -42.72
N GLY A 223 -17.12 22.53 -43.18
CA GLY A 223 -16.62 23.12 -44.43
C GLY A 223 -15.25 22.53 -44.82
N LYS A 224 -15.08 22.06 -46.06
CA LYS A 224 -13.80 21.55 -46.60
C LYS A 224 -13.45 22.30 -47.89
N GLY A 225 -12.19 22.71 -48.00
CA GLY A 225 -11.49 23.15 -49.22
C GLY A 225 -9.99 23.10 -48.91
N ILE A 226 -9.14 22.31 -49.58
CA ILE A 226 -8.81 22.35 -51.02
C ILE A 226 -8.29 23.75 -51.37
N GLY A 227 -6.97 23.88 -51.48
CA GLY A 227 -6.28 25.16 -51.68
C GLY A 227 -5.69 25.33 -53.08
N ALA A 228 -4.95 26.42 -53.26
CA ALA A 228 -4.12 26.68 -54.42
C ALA A 228 -2.80 27.35 -53.99
N VAL A 229 -1.71 27.07 -54.69
CA VAL A 229 -0.36 27.58 -54.39
C VAL A 229 0.14 28.46 -55.53
N SER A 230 0.70 29.63 -55.22
CA SER A 230 1.88 30.25 -55.87
C SER A 230 2.05 31.70 -55.36
N LYS A 231 3.21 32.36 -55.47
CA LYS A 231 4.44 32.06 -56.25
C LYS A 231 5.67 32.65 -55.52
N GLY A 232 6.76 31.89 -55.38
CA GLY A 232 7.93 32.31 -54.57
C GLY A 232 9.20 31.47 -54.72
N ARG A 233 9.54 31.12 -55.97
CA ARG A 233 10.82 30.52 -56.46
C ARG A 233 11.86 29.96 -55.44
N SER A 234 12.03 28.62 -55.49
CA SER A 234 13.31 27.85 -55.64
C SER A 234 14.49 28.09 -54.67
N SER A 235 15.25 27.08 -54.20
CA SER A 235 15.29 25.65 -54.54
C SER A 235 15.75 24.79 -53.34
N ALA A 236 15.41 23.50 -53.37
CA ALA A 236 16.03 22.41 -52.59
C ALA A 236 17.45 22.08 -53.13
N PRO A 237 18.27 21.20 -52.49
CA PRO A 237 17.95 20.27 -51.38
C PRO A 237 18.93 20.31 -50.17
N GLY A 238 18.66 19.49 -49.16
CA GLY A 238 19.55 19.29 -48.00
C GLY A 238 20.28 17.94 -48.01
N TRP A 239 21.12 17.69 -47.00
CA TRP A 239 21.74 16.39 -46.74
C TRP A 239 21.96 16.20 -45.23
N THR A 240 21.67 15.01 -44.72
CA THR A 240 22.10 14.55 -43.37
C THR A 240 23.58 14.17 -43.38
N GLY A 241 24.45 14.97 -42.75
CA GLY A 241 25.89 14.71 -42.71
C GLY A 241 26.46 14.79 -41.29
N ALA A 242 27.14 13.72 -40.85
CA ALA A 242 28.03 13.77 -39.70
C ALA A 242 29.39 14.33 -40.14
N GLY A 243 30.09 15.03 -39.26
CA GLY A 243 31.44 15.53 -39.50
C GLY A 243 32.11 15.89 -38.18
N PHE A 244 33.34 15.39 -37.99
CA PHE A 244 34.20 15.79 -36.88
C PHE A 244 34.93 17.09 -37.23
N ASP A 245 35.13 17.91 -36.21
CA ASP A 245 36.37 18.60 -35.83
C ASP A 245 37.47 18.85 -36.89
N VAL A 246 37.88 20.12 -37.04
CA VAL A 246 39.22 20.58 -37.46
C VAL A 246 39.44 22.04 -37.01
N ASP A 247 40.70 22.36 -36.67
CA ASP A 247 41.20 23.57 -35.99
C ASP A 247 40.81 24.94 -36.58
N GLY A 248 40.84 26.00 -35.73
CA GLY A 248 40.50 27.36 -36.17
C GLY A 248 40.71 28.56 -35.23
N ARG A 249 41.83 28.63 -34.49
CA ARG A 249 42.44 29.86 -33.87
C ARG A 249 43.87 29.50 -33.39
N THR A 250 44.95 30.12 -33.87
CA THR A 250 45.44 31.50 -33.62
C THR A 250 45.70 31.80 -32.15
#